data_AF-A0A497I2H5-F1
#
_entry.id   AF-A0A497I2H5-F1
#
_cell.length_a   1.000
_cell.length_b   1.000
_cell.length_c   1.000
_cell.angle_alpha   90.00
_cell.angle_beta   90.00
_cell.angle_gamma   90.00
#
_symmetry.space_group_name_H-M   'P 1'
#
loop_
_entity.id
_entity.type
_entity.pdbx_description
1 polymer ?
#
loop_
_entity_poly.entity_id
_entity_poly.type
_entity_poly.pdbx_seq_one_letter_code
_entity_poly.pdbx_strand_id
1 'polypeptide(L)'
;MPFLIFDRRRGSWVVTVIENGVREIYSVNSAVIDDASVTLGRDRAMITTLKPCRWVKVKVLGKEEDVLACTDASDEEIRNKIKFV
;
A
#
# COMPACT_ATOMS: atom_id res chain seq x y z
N MET A 1 3.23 -2.22 14.73
CA MET A 1 3.05 -0.94 13.99
C MET A 1 3.90 -1.02 12.73
N PRO A 2 3.27 -1.25 11.57
CA PRO A 2 3.99 -1.29 10.30
C PRO A 2 4.61 0.08 9.95
N PHE A 3 5.87 0.03 9.53
CA PHE A 3 6.59 1.15 8.94
C PHE A 3 6.81 0.86 7.44
N LEU A 4 6.33 1.74 6.59
CA LEU A 4 6.32 1.58 5.14
C LEU A 4 7.23 2.64 4.52
N ILE A 5 8.12 2.24 3.62
CA ILE A 5 8.89 3.16 2.79
C ILE A 5 8.48 2.93 1.34
N PHE A 6 7.89 3.95 0.73
CA PHE A 6 7.58 4.00 -0.68
C PHE A 6 8.68 4.76 -1.40
N ASP A 7 9.41 4.10 -2.30
CA ASP A 7 10.38 4.72 -3.19
C ASP A 7 9.86 4.66 -4.63
N ARG A 8 9.70 5.82 -5.26
CA ARG A 8 9.23 5.89 -6.65
C ARG A 8 10.35 5.48 -7.59
N ARG A 9 10.10 4.47 -8.43
CA ARG A 9 11.03 4.01 -9.47
C ARG A 9 10.32 4.03 -10.82
N ARG A 10 10.75 4.88 -11.76
CA ARG A 10 10.31 4.95 -13.18
C ARG A 10 9.01 4.15 -13.51
N GLY A 11 7.87 4.66 -13.06
CA GLY A 11 6.54 4.09 -13.38
C GLY A 11 5.95 3.12 -12.36
N SER A 12 6.69 2.70 -11.33
CA SER A 12 6.20 1.86 -10.22
C SER A 12 6.62 2.40 -8.86
N TRP A 13 5.96 1.91 -7.80
CA TRP A 13 6.36 2.15 -6.43
C TRP A 13 7.01 0.90 -5.86
N VAL A 14 8.19 1.05 -5.28
CA VAL A 14 8.79 0.00 -4.45
C VAL A 14 8.44 0.29 -3.00
N VAL A 15 7.80 -0.66 -2.34
CA VAL A 15 7.43 -0.57 -0.94
C VAL A 15 8.32 -1.48 -0.12
N THR A 16 9.03 -0.91 0.85
CA THR A 16 9.64 -1.66 1.93
C THR A 16 8.67 -1.67 3.11
N VAL A 17 8.18 -2.85 3.50
CA VAL A 17 7.36 -3.06 4.69
C VAL A 17 8.27 -3.53 5.82
N ILE A 18 8.23 -2.84 6.95
CA ILE A 18 8.93 -3.22 8.18
C ILE A 18 7.89 -3.43 9.27
N GLU A 19 7.68 -4.68 9.67
CA GLU A 19 6.70 -5.05 10.69
C GLU A 19 7.27 -6.13 11.61
N ASN A 20 7.17 -5.93 12.92
CA ASN A 20 7.68 -6.85 13.94
C ASN A 20 9.16 -7.27 13.76
N GLY A 21 10.00 -6.38 13.22
CA GLY A 21 11.42 -6.65 12.93
C GLY A 21 11.69 -7.39 11.62
N VAL A 22 10.64 -7.82 10.91
CA VAL A 22 10.74 -8.42 9.57
C VAL A 22 10.69 -7.31 8.53
N ARG A 23 11.58 -7.39 7.54
CA ARG A 23 11.65 -6.46 6.42
C ARG A 23 11.37 -7.19 5.12
N GLU A 24 10.38 -6.71 4.38
CA GLU A 24 9.98 -7.24 3.08
C GLU A 24 9.92 -6.13 2.04
N ILE A 25 10.19 -6.45 0.78
CA ILE A 25 10.25 -5.47 -0.31
C ILE A 25 9.37 -5.94 -1.45
N TYR A 26 8.48 -5.05 -1.90
CA TYR A 26 7.47 -5.34 -2.90
C TYR A 26 7.45 -4.26 -3.97
N SER A 27 7.11 -4.63 -5.20
CA SER A 27 6.75 -3.66 -6.24
C SER A 27 5.23 -3.58 -6.30
N VAL A 28 4.68 -2.38 -6.15
CA VAL A 28 3.24 -2.14 -6.18
C VAL A 28 2.91 -1.06 -7.20
N ASN A 29 1.73 -1.19 -7.80
CA ASN A 29 1.16 -0.13 -8.62
C ASN A 29 0.41 0.87 -7.75
N SER A 30 -0.27 0.38 -6.70
CA SER A 30 -1.15 1.16 -5.83
C SER A 30 -1.10 0.67 -4.38
N ALA A 31 -1.38 1.56 -3.44
CA ALA A 31 -1.54 1.23 -2.02
C ALA A 31 -2.69 2.04 -1.41
N VAL A 32 -3.41 1.43 -0.47
CA VAL A 32 -4.49 2.07 0.31
C VAL A 32 -4.11 2.02 1.78
N ILE A 33 -4.08 3.18 2.43
CA ILE A 33 -3.62 3.30 3.81
C ILE A 33 -4.55 4.25 4.54
N ASP A 34 -5.17 3.76 5.63
CA ASP A 34 -5.99 4.56 6.52
C ASP A 34 -5.22 4.94 7.79
N ASP A 35 -5.55 6.10 8.34
CA ASP A 35 -5.06 6.61 9.63
C ASP A 35 -3.54 6.48 9.81
N ALA A 36 -2.81 7.23 8.97
CA ALA A 36 -1.36 7.13 8.89
C ALA A 36 -0.68 8.48 9.06
N SER A 37 0.47 8.46 9.74
CA SER A 37 1.42 9.57 9.72
C SER A 37 2.31 9.44 8.48
N VAL A 38 2.33 10.49 7.67
CA VAL A 38 3.02 10.49 6.37
C VAL A 38 4.11 11.56 6.36
N THR A 39 5.33 11.15 6.01
CA THR A 39 6.44 12.06 5.69
C THR A 39 6.77 11.93 4.21
N LEU A 40 6.58 13.02 3.46
CA LEU A 40 6.84 13.08 2.03
C LEU A 40 8.21 13.69 1.74
N GLY A 41 8.97 13.03 0.89
CA GLY A 41 10.13 13.54 0.18
C GLY A 41 9.88 13.56 -1.33
N ARG A 42 10.84 14.07 -2.10
CA ARG A 42 10.70 14.29 -3.55
C ARG A 42 10.30 13.02 -4.33
N ASP A 43 10.94 11.90 -4.02
CA ASP A 43 10.74 10.61 -4.69
C ASP A 43 10.46 9.48 -3.69
N ARG A 44 10.20 9.83 -2.43
CA ARG A 44 10.07 8.89 -1.33
C ARG A 44 8.93 9.31 -0.40
N ALA A 45 8.13 8.37 0.07
CA ALA A 45 7.19 8.58 1.17
C ALA A 45 7.47 7.58 2.29
N MET A 46 7.53 8.06 3.52
CA MET A 46 7.60 7.22 4.70
C MET A 46 6.27 7.28 5.42
N ILE A 47 5.68 6.13 5.70
CA ILE A 47 4.33 6.02 6.25
C ILE A 47 4.37 5.09 7.45
N THR A 48 3.87 5.57 8.58
CA THR A 48 3.58 4.74 9.75
C THR A 48 2.08 4.68 9.95
N THR A 49 1.55 3.48 10.10
CA THR A 49 0.13 3.25 10.38
C THR A 49 -0.01 2.29 11.54
N LEU A 50 -1.07 2.45 12.33
CA LEU A 50 -1.45 1.50 13.37
C LEU A 50 -2.31 0.35 12.82
N LYS A 51 -2.72 0.43 11.55
CA LYS A 51 -3.59 -0.54 10.91
C LYS A 51 -2.80 -1.76 10.42
N PRO A 52 -3.41 -2.96 10.45
CA PRO A 52 -2.78 -4.15 9.88
C PRO A 52 -2.67 -4.01 8.36
N CYS A 53 -1.52 -4.42 7.80
CA CYS A 53 -1.29 -4.42 6.36
C CYS A 53 -1.54 -5.81 5.77
N ARG A 54 -2.17 -5.86 4.60
CA ARG A 54 -2.38 -7.10 3.85
C ARG A 54 -2.46 -6.86 2.34
N TRP A 55 -2.24 -7.91 1.57
CA TRP A 55 -2.33 -7.88 0.11
C TRP A 55 -3.74 -8.21 -0.35
N VAL A 56 -4.32 -7.34 -1.16
CA VAL A 56 -5.66 -7.52 -1.72
C VAL A 56 -5.60 -7.46 -3.23
N LYS A 57 -6.11 -8.50 -3.89
CA LYS A 57 -6.32 -8.50 -5.34
C LYS A 57 -7.57 -7.70 -5.69
N VAL A 58 -7.40 -6.74 -6.59
CA VAL A 58 -8.47 -5.88 -7.10
C VAL A 58 -8.44 -5.84 -8.62
N LYS A 59 -9.56 -5.45 -9.24
CA LYS A 59 -9.67 -5.36 -10.70
C LYS A 59 -9.79 -3.88 -11.10
N VAL A 60 -8.77 -3.35 -11.78
CA VAL A 60 -8.70 -1.97 -12.28
C VAL A 60 -8.71 -2.01 -13.80
N LEU A 61 -9.66 -1.32 -14.44
CA LEU A 61 -9.81 -1.26 -15.90
C LEU A 61 -9.72 -2.64 -16.60
N GLY A 62 -10.27 -3.68 -15.96
CA GLY A 62 -10.26 -5.04 -16.50
C GLY A 62 -9.03 -5.89 -16.16
N LYS A 63 -7.98 -5.32 -15.58
CA LYS A 63 -6.75 -6.03 -15.15
C LYS A 63 -6.76 -6.31 -13.65
N GLU A 64 -6.27 -7.48 -13.25
CA GLU A 64 -6.04 -7.78 -11.85
C GLU A 64 -4.74 -7.14 -11.37
N GLU A 65 -4.79 -6.47 -10.23
CA GLU A 65 -3.65 -5.82 -9.60
C GLU A 65 -3.58 -6.20 -8.11
N ASP A 66 -2.36 -6.40 -7.61
CA ASP A 66 -2.10 -6.57 -6.18
C ASP A 66 -1.95 -5.18 -5.53
N VAL A 67 -2.77 -4.93 -4.51
CA VAL A 67 -2.76 -3.68 -3.74
C VAL A 67 -2.36 -3.97 -2.31
N LEU A 68 -1.41 -3.19 -1.80
CA LEU A 68 -1.11 -3.16 -0.37
C LEU A 68 -2.18 -2.35 0.35
N ALA A 69 -2.94 -2.99 1.23
CA ALA A 69 -4.00 -2.37 2.01
C ALA A 69 -3.65 -2.40 3.49
N CYS A 70 -3.43 -1.22 4.08
CA CYS A 70 -3.22 -1.03 5.52
C CYS A 70 -4.42 -0.28 6.10
N THR A 71 -5.49 -1.00 6.35
CA THR A 71 -6.81 -0.47 6.72
C THR A 71 -7.63 -1.52 7.47
N ASP A 72 -8.59 -1.06 8.27
CA ASP A 72 -9.61 -1.91 8.89
C ASP A 72 -10.75 -2.29 7.93
N ALA A 73 -10.84 -1.62 6.77
CA ALA A 73 -11.82 -1.95 5.74
C ALA A 73 -11.63 -3.38 5.26
N SER A 74 -12.72 -4.09 4.98
CA SER A 74 -12.72 -5.45 4.43
C SER A 74 -12.24 -5.49 2.97
N ASP A 75 -11.86 -6.68 2.50
CA ASP A 75 -11.40 -6.88 1.11
C ASP A 75 -12.47 -6.48 0.08
N GLU A 76 -13.75 -6.67 0.40
CA GLU A 76 -14.87 -6.28 -0.46
C GLU A 76 -15.03 -4.76 -0.55
N GLU A 77 -14.90 -4.05 0.58
CA GLU A 77 -14.91 -2.59 0.61
C GLU A 77 -13.74 -2.00 -0.18
N ILE A 78 -12.55 -2.58 -0.03
CA ILE A 78 -11.35 -2.16 -0.78
C ILE A 78 -11.57 -2.37 -2.29
N ARG A 79 -12.06 -3.55 -2.70
CA ARG A 79 -12.38 -3.82 -4.11
C ARG A 79 -13.41 -2.85 -4.67
N ASN A 80 -14.43 -2.51 -3.89
CA ASN A 80 -15.46 -1.56 -4.32
C ASN A 80 -14.94 -0.12 -4.41
N LYS A 81 -14.03 0.30 -3.53
CA LYS A 81 -13.36 1.60 -3.60
C LYS A 81 -12.43 1.73 -4.82
N ILE A 82 -11.68 0.67 -5.15
CA ILE A 82 -10.66 0.70 -6.22
C ILE A 82 -11.23 0.35 -7.61
N LYS A 83 -12.46 -0.16 -7.69
CA LYS A 83 -13.16 -0.48 -8.96
C LYS A 83 -13.33 0.71 -9.92
N PHE A 84 -13.11 1.96 -9.49
CA PHE A 84 -13.32 3.16 -10.28
C PHE A 84 -12.10 4.08 -10.32
N VAL A 85 -11.19 3.83 -11.28
CA VAL A 85 -10.47 4.84 -12.08
C VAL A 85 -10.17 4.24 -13.44
#